data_AF-A0A1Z9C1I1-F1
#
_entry.id   AF-A0A1Z9C1I1-F1
#
_cell.length_a   1.000
_cell.length_b   1.000
_cell.length_c   1.000
_cell.angle_alpha   90.00
_cell.angle_beta   90.00
_cell.angle_gamma   90.00
#
_symmetry.space_group_name_H-M   'P 1'
#
loop_
_entity.id
_entity.type
_entity.pdbx_description
1 polymer ?
#
loop_
_entity_poly.entity_id
_entity_poly.type
_entity_poly.pdbx_seq_one_letter_code
_entity_poly.pdbx_strand_id
1 'polypeptide(L)'
;MESAKHDVQRKTLDERNQISDLERLRHSCAHVLATAVLRLWPNAKLDIGPPTAEGFYYDFDLDHRFSPEDFKTIEAEMKKVTKENQTFERSTKTREEAKSYYAERGQNFKVERVDDIPEGEEISFYQNGDFVDLCAGPHMMRTGNIKAFKLLRVAAAYYRGNEKNPQLQRIYGTAFKNKTQLSEWLDAQEEARKRDHRKIGREMQLFTFADDVGPGLPLWLPKGTVLIEELEKLAKETEFLAGYERVRTP
;
A
#
# COMPACT_ATOMS: atom_id res chain seq x y z
N MET A 1 12.75 -23.01 7.23
CA MET A 1 11.92 -22.88 6.03
C MET A 1 10.69 -22.09 6.43
N GLU A 2 10.80 -20.76 6.46
CA GLU A 2 9.64 -19.92 6.73
C GLU A 2 8.95 -19.64 5.40
N SER A 3 7.78 -20.26 5.22
CA SER A 3 6.78 -19.83 4.26
C SER A 3 6.59 -18.31 4.39
N ALA A 4 6.62 -17.61 3.25
CA ALA A 4 6.44 -16.17 3.17
C ALA A 4 5.30 -15.69 4.09
N LYS A 5 5.60 -14.72 4.95
CA LYS A 5 4.62 -14.06 5.81
C LYS A 5 3.56 -13.42 4.91
N HIS A 6 2.37 -14.03 4.95
CA HIS A 6 1.14 -13.64 4.28
C HIS A 6 1.19 -13.76 2.75
N ASP A 7 0.80 -14.94 2.28
CA ASP A 7 0.26 -15.07 0.93
C ASP A 7 -0.94 -14.11 0.85
N VAL A 8 -0.81 -13.04 0.07
CA VAL A 8 -1.91 -12.08 -0.11
C VAL A 8 -2.99 -12.82 -0.86
N GLN A 9 -3.94 -13.39 -0.11
CA GLN A 9 -5.03 -14.18 -0.69
C GLN A 9 -5.72 -13.36 -1.77
N ARG A 10 -5.64 -13.86 -2.99
CA ARG A 10 -6.27 -13.26 -4.16
C ARG A 10 -7.77 -13.19 -3.92
N LYS A 11 -8.31 -11.97 -3.84
CA LYS A 11 -9.76 -11.77 -3.80
C LYS A 11 -10.43 -12.41 -5.02
N THR A 12 -11.52 -13.13 -4.79
CA THR A 12 -12.37 -13.70 -5.86
C THR A 12 -13.07 -12.60 -6.66
N LEU A 13 -13.63 -12.92 -7.82
CA LEU A 13 -14.39 -11.94 -8.61
C LEU A 13 -15.60 -11.39 -7.86
N ASP A 14 -16.29 -12.23 -7.09
CA ASP A 14 -17.46 -11.82 -6.31
C ASP A 14 -17.08 -10.83 -5.20
N GLU A 15 -16.00 -11.10 -4.48
CA GLU A 15 -15.48 -10.19 -3.45
C GLU A 15 -15.04 -8.84 -4.04
N ARG A 16 -14.49 -8.85 -5.27
CA ARG A 16 -14.09 -7.63 -5.98
C ARG A 16 -15.31 -6.83 -6.44
N ASN A 17 -16.37 -7.49 -6.90
CA ASN A 17 -17.58 -6.80 -7.33
C ASN A 17 -18.34 -6.13 -6.18
N GLN A 18 -18.13 -6.59 -4.94
CA GLN A 18 -18.77 -6.05 -3.74
C GLN A 18 -17.98 -4.92 -3.05
N ILE A 19 -16.89 -4.41 -3.65
CA ILE A 19 -16.14 -3.31 -3.04
C ILE A 19 -16.97 -2.03 -2.93
N SER A 20 -16.69 -1.26 -1.88
CA SER A 20 -17.33 0.04 -1.65
C SER A 20 -16.99 1.06 -2.75
N ASP A 21 -17.81 2.09 -2.90
CA ASP A 21 -17.52 3.24 -3.78
C ASP A 21 -16.14 3.85 -3.53
N LEU A 22 -15.73 3.92 -2.26
CA LEU A 22 -14.47 4.52 -1.85
C LEU A 22 -13.28 3.64 -2.27
N GLU A 23 -13.39 2.32 -2.10
CA GLU A 23 -12.39 1.38 -2.61
C GLU A 23 -12.32 1.42 -4.14
N ARG A 24 -13.45 1.49 -4.83
CA ARG A 24 -13.51 1.65 -6.30
C ARG A 24 -12.83 2.94 -6.77
N LEU A 25 -13.05 4.04 -6.05
CA LEU A 25 -12.37 5.33 -6.29
C LEU A 25 -10.86 5.19 -6.12
N ARG A 26 -10.42 4.58 -5.01
CA ARG A 26 -9.00 4.38 -4.69
C ARG A 26 -8.31 3.45 -5.69
N HIS A 27 -8.98 2.39 -6.10
CA HIS A 27 -8.50 1.46 -7.12
C HIS A 27 -8.31 2.15 -8.47
N SER A 28 -9.28 2.96 -8.88
CA SER A 28 -9.16 3.77 -10.10
C SER A 28 -8.06 4.84 -9.97
N CYS A 29 -7.82 5.36 -8.77
CA CYS A 29 -6.72 6.29 -8.53
C CYS A 29 -5.34 5.62 -8.62
N ALA A 30 -5.24 4.34 -8.25
CA ALA A 30 -4.04 3.55 -8.47
C ALA A 30 -3.72 3.43 -9.98
N HIS A 31 -4.73 3.21 -10.84
CA HIS A 31 -4.52 3.20 -12.30
C HIS A 31 -4.08 4.56 -12.84
N VAL A 32 -4.66 5.66 -12.34
CA VAL A 32 -4.22 7.01 -12.71
C VAL A 32 -2.79 7.28 -12.27
N LEU A 33 -2.37 6.77 -11.10
CA LEU A 33 -0.98 6.82 -10.65
C LEU A 33 -0.06 6.05 -11.61
N ALA A 34 -0.42 4.81 -11.97
CA ALA A 34 0.37 4.01 -12.92
C ALA A 34 0.47 4.68 -14.29
N THR A 35 -0.62 5.24 -14.79
CA THR A 35 -0.66 6.02 -16.04
C THR A 35 0.31 7.21 -15.97
N ALA A 36 0.26 7.98 -14.88
CA ALA A 36 1.12 9.14 -14.68
C ALA A 36 2.61 8.74 -14.59
N VAL A 37 2.92 7.66 -13.88
CA VAL A 37 4.28 7.15 -13.78
C VAL A 37 4.80 6.67 -15.13
N LEU A 38 4.01 5.94 -15.92
CA LEU A 38 4.44 5.51 -17.25
C LEU A 38 4.63 6.67 -18.24
N ARG A 39 3.86 7.77 -18.11
CA ARG A 39 4.09 8.98 -18.92
C ARG A 39 5.41 9.66 -18.58
N LEU A 40 5.78 9.68 -17.31
CA LEU A 40 7.02 10.30 -16.83
C LEU A 40 8.25 9.39 -17.02
N TRP A 41 8.06 8.08 -16.83
CA TRP A 41 9.08 7.04 -16.96
C TRP A 41 8.52 5.85 -17.78
N PRO A 42 8.60 5.93 -19.12
CA PRO A 42 8.01 4.92 -20.02
C PRO A 42 8.54 3.50 -19.85
N ASN A 43 9.77 3.37 -19.33
CA ASN A 43 10.42 2.08 -19.11
C ASN A 43 10.06 1.44 -17.75
N ALA A 44 9.21 2.07 -16.94
CA ALA A 44 8.82 1.53 -15.64
C ALA A 44 8.01 0.23 -15.80
N LYS A 45 8.38 -0.80 -15.04
CA LYS A 45 7.63 -2.05 -14.98
C LYS A 45 6.66 -2.01 -13.80
N LEU A 46 5.47 -2.53 -14.02
CA LEU A 46 4.35 -2.48 -13.09
C LEU A 46 4.09 -3.86 -12.49
N ASP A 47 3.87 -3.93 -11.18
CA ASP A 47 3.43 -5.18 -10.52
C ASP A 47 1.96 -5.11 -10.09
N ILE A 48 1.67 -4.66 -8.87
CA ILE A 48 0.32 -4.61 -8.30
C ILE A 48 -0.04 -3.23 -7.78
N GLY A 49 -1.32 -2.87 -7.89
CA GLY A 49 -1.85 -1.60 -7.41
C GLY A 49 -3.22 -1.67 -6.74
N PRO A 50 -3.37 -2.39 -5.61
CA PRO A 50 -4.67 -2.59 -4.99
C PRO A 50 -5.13 -1.35 -4.19
N PRO A 51 -6.45 -1.18 -4.01
CA PRO A 51 -6.97 -0.29 -2.98
C PRO A 51 -6.66 -0.87 -1.58
N THR A 52 -6.61 0.01 -0.58
CA THR A 52 -6.43 -0.31 0.83
C THR A 52 -7.46 0.44 1.67
N ALA A 53 -7.56 0.07 2.97
CA ALA A 53 -8.44 0.74 3.92
C ALA A 53 -8.13 2.25 4.08
N GLU A 54 -6.89 2.64 3.87
CA GLU A 54 -6.44 4.04 4.03
C GLU A 54 -6.24 4.77 2.69
N GLY A 55 -6.24 4.05 1.57
CA GLY A 55 -5.94 4.64 0.27
C GLY A 55 -5.68 3.59 -0.80
N PHE A 56 -4.53 3.63 -1.42
CA PHE A 56 -4.06 2.67 -2.42
C PHE A 56 -2.52 2.70 -2.45
N TYR A 57 -1.94 1.71 -3.11
CA TYR A 57 -0.53 1.80 -3.50
C TYR A 57 -0.35 1.26 -4.91
N TYR A 58 0.85 1.46 -5.47
CA TYR A 58 1.27 0.79 -6.69
C TYR A 58 2.77 0.48 -6.61
N ASP A 59 3.15 -0.73 -7.03
CA ASP A 59 4.53 -1.23 -7.04
C ASP A 59 5.17 -1.08 -8.42
N PHE A 60 6.34 -0.45 -8.44
CA PHE A 60 7.10 -0.13 -9.66
C PHE A 60 8.53 -0.66 -9.60
N ASP A 61 9.04 -1.11 -10.73
CA ASP A 61 10.46 -1.37 -10.98
C ASP A 61 10.98 -0.43 -12.06
N LEU A 62 12.00 0.35 -11.72
CA LEU A 62 12.65 1.31 -12.59
C LEU A 62 13.97 1.78 -11.95
N ASP A 63 14.87 2.30 -12.79
CA ASP A 63 16.17 2.80 -12.36
C ASP A 63 16.05 4.04 -11.47
N HIS A 64 15.12 4.95 -11.78
CA HIS A 64 14.86 6.15 -11.00
C HIS A 64 14.41 5.80 -9.58
N ARG A 65 15.07 6.35 -8.56
CA ARG A 65 14.67 6.17 -7.17
C ARG A 65 13.68 7.26 -6.77
N PHE A 66 12.44 6.85 -6.54
CA PHE A 66 11.40 7.77 -6.11
C PHE A 66 11.73 8.41 -4.77
N SER A 67 11.45 9.70 -4.70
CA SER A 67 11.65 10.55 -3.54
C SER A 67 10.39 11.37 -3.27
N PRO A 68 10.18 11.90 -2.05
CA PRO A 68 9.05 12.80 -1.78
C PRO A 68 8.97 14.02 -2.71
N GLU A 69 10.09 14.46 -3.26
CA GLU A 69 10.20 15.55 -4.21
C GLU A 69 9.50 15.23 -5.55
N ASP A 70 9.53 13.96 -5.97
CA ASP A 70 8.88 13.50 -7.20
C ASP A 70 7.35 13.58 -7.10
N PHE A 71 6.78 13.53 -5.89
CA PHE A 71 5.33 13.50 -5.71
C PHE A 71 4.64 14.73 -6.29
N LYS A 72 5.29 15.89 -6.26
CA LYS A 72 4.72 17.11 -6.88
C LYS A 72 4.56 16.94 -8.39
N THR A 73 5.54 16.34 -9.04
CA THR A 73 5.54 16.08 -10.50
C THR A 73 4.55 14.97 -10.84
N ILE A 74 4.54 13.87 -10.09
CA ILE A 74 3.62 12.75 -10.29
C ILE A 74 2.17 13.20 -10.07
N GLU A 75 1.87 13.91 -8.98
CA GLU A 75 0.53 14.43 -8.72
C GLU A 75 0.07 15.44 -9.79
N ALA A 76 1.00 16.22 -10.36
CA ALA A 76 0.69 17.12 -11.46
C ALA A 76 0.30 16.35 -12.73
N GLU A 77 1.02 15.26 -13.05
CA GLU A 77 0.70 14.40 -14.18
C GLU A 77 -0.61 13.62 -13.95
N MET A 78 -0.84 13.09 -12.75
CA MET A 78 -2.13 12.49 -12.36
C MET A 78 -3.27 13.49 -12.55
N LYS A 79 -3.08 14.77 -12.20
CA LYS A 79 -4.09 15.82 -12.43
C LYS A 79 -4.35 16.09 -13.92
N LYS A 80 -3.38 15.87 -14.80
CA LYS A 80 -3.61 15.95 -16.25
C LYS A 80 -4.49 14.78 -16.71
N VAL A 81 -4.15 13.56 -16.29
CA VAL A 81 -4.92 12.34 -16.61
C VAL A 81 -6.37 12.44 -16.13
N THR A 82 -6.63 13.00 -14.95
CA THR A 82 -8.02 13.20 -14.48
C THR A 82 -8.75 14.29 -15.25
N LYS A 83 -8.07 15.36 -15.69
CA LYS A 83 -8.66 16.42 -16.52
C LYS A 83 -9.00 15.95 -17.94
N GLU A 84 -8.22 15.03 -18.49
CA GLU A 84 -8.50 14.38 -19.77
C GLU A 84 -9.80 13.57 -19.75
N ASN A 85 -10.30 13.22 -18.55
CA ASN A 85 -11.59 12.58 -18.33
C ASN A 85 -11.78 11.30 -19.18
N GLN A 86 -10.73 10.50 -19.28
CA GLN A 86 -10.69 9.26 -20.04
C GLN A 86 -11.71 8.26 -19.49
N THR A 87 -12.32 7.47 -20.36
CA THR A 87 -13.19 6.34 -19.99
C THR A 87 -12.34 5.18 -19.47
N PHE A 88 -12.85 4.47 -18.47
CA PHE A 88 -12.30 3.17 -18.07
C PHE A 88 -13.02 2.09 -18.88
N GLU A 89 -12.29 1.45 -19.79
CA GLU A 89 -12.84 0.45 -20.70
C GLU A 89 -12.37 -0.94 -20.30
N ARG A 90 -13.33 -1.82 -20.01
CA ARG A 90 -13.05 -3.22 -19.69
C ARG A 90 -12.97 -4.02 -20.97
N SER A 91 -11.89 -4.77 -21.12
CA SER A 91 -11.74 -5.77 -22.19
C SER A 91 -11.28 -7.10 -21.58
N THR A 92 -11.34 -8.16 -22.37
CA THR A 92 -10.90 -9.49 -21.97
C THR A 92 -9.94 -10.02 -23.03
N LYS A 93 -8.99 -10.85 -22.60
CA LYS A 93 -8.03 -11.52 -23.49
C LYS A 93 -7.87 -12.96 -23.05
N THR A 94 -7.51 -13.83 -23.97
CA THR A 94 -7.05 -15.16 -23.61
C THR A 94 -5.74 -15.08 -22.82
N ARG A 95 -5.38 -16.16 -22.11
CA ARG A 95 -4.14 -16.22 -21.33
C ARG A 95 -2.90 -16.03 -22.20
N GLU A 96 -2.90 -16.60 -23.39
CA GLU A 96 -1.80 -16.52 -24.35
C GLU A 96 -1.64 -15.09 -24.90
N GLU A 97 -2.74 -14.45 -25.28
CA GLU A 97 -2.74 -13.04 -25.71
C GLU A 97 -2.30 -12.09 -24.59
N ALA A 98 -2.77 -12.34 -23.37
CA ALA A 98 -2.40 -11.55 -22.19
C ALA A 98 -0.90 -11.62 -21.90
N LYS A 99 -0.33 -12.83 -21.94
CA LYS A 99 1.13 -13.03 -21.77
C LYS A 99 1.92 -12.37 -22.89
N SER A 100 1.51 -12.56 -24.14
CA SER A 100 2.20 -11.99 -25.30
C SER A 100 2.19 -10.46 -25.25
N TYR A 101 1.03 -9.86 -24.91
CA TYR A 101 0.87 -8.42 -24.76
C TYR A 101 1.87 -7.79 -23.77
N TYR A 102 2.08 -8.44 -22.62
CA TYR A 102 3.01 -7.95 -21.60
C TYR A 102 4.46 -8.28 -21.89
N ALA A 103 4.75 -9.44 -22.49
CA ALA A 103 6.09 -9.83 -22.88
C ALA A 103 6.68 -8.86 -23.92
N GLU A 104 5.89 -8.49 -24.93
CA GLU A 104 6.28 -7.48 -25.95
C GLU A 104 6.58 -6.11 -25.36
N ARG A 105 5.97 -5.78 -24.22
CA ARG A 105 6.13 -4.50 -23.50
C ARG A 105 7.17 -4.57 -22.38
N GLY A 106 7.85 -5.70 -22.20
CA GLY A 106 8.84 -5.89 -21.14
C GLY A 106 8.26 -5.90 -19.72
N GLN A 107 6.95 -6.12 -19.58
CA GLN A 107 6.22 -6.11 -18.31
C GLN A 107 6.22 -7.50 -17.66
N ASN A 108 7.41 -8.01 -17.33
CA ASN A 108 7.61 -9.39 -16.86
C ASN A 108 6.79 -9.73 -15.61
N PHE A 109 6.66 -8.80 -14.65
CA PHE A 109 5.85 -9.02 -13.46
C PHE A 109 4.39 -9.31 -13.82
N LYS A 110 3.82 -8.58 -14.79
CA LYS A 110 2.44 -8.81 -15.24
C LYS A 110 2.28 -10.15 -15.95
N VAL A 111 3.29 -10.62 -16.69
CA VAL A 111 3.28 -11.98 -17.28
C VAL A 111 3.13 -13.04 -16.18
N GLU A 112 3.91 -12.93 -15.11
CA GLU A 112 3.79 -13.83 -13.96
C GLU A 112 2.45 -13.70 -13.23
N ARG A 113 1.90 -12.48 -13.13
CA ARG A 113 0.57 -12.27 -12.53
C ARG A 113 -0.57 -12.89 -13.35
N VAL A 114 -0.41 -13.02 -14.66
CA VAL A 114 -1.35 -13.76 -15.49
C VAL A 114 -1.35 -15.24 -15.09
N ASP A 115 -0.18 -15.81 -14.77
CA ASP A 115 -0.06 -17.21 -14.31
C ASP A 115 -0.72 -17.47 -12.94
N ASP A 116 -0.76 -16.45 -12.08
CA ASP A 116 -1.44 -16.54 -10.79
C ASP A 116 -2.99 -16.58 -10.91
N ILE A 117 -3.56 -16.33 -12.10
CA ILE A 117 -5.02 -16.39 -12.33
C ILE A 117 -5.43 -17.86 -12.52
N PRO A 118 -6.40 -18.40 -11.75
CA PRO A 118 -6.87 -19.79 -11.89
C PRO A 118 -7.37 -20.13 -13.30
N GLU A 119 -7.29 -21.40 -13.68
CA GLU A 119 -7.92 -21.89 -14.90
C GLU A 119 -9.45 -21.75 -14.84
N GLY A 120 -10.06 -21.35 -15.95
CA GLY A 120 -11.50 -21.09 -16.04
C GLY A 120 -11.93 -19.69 -15.61
N GLU A 121 -11.05 -18.87 -15.03
CA GLU A 121 -11.36 -17.49 -14.70
C GLU A 121 -11.06 -16.52 -15.84
N GLU A 122 -11.94 -15.53 -16.03
CA GLU A 122 -11.82 -14.53 -17.08
C GLU A 122 -10.65 -13.55 -16.79
N ILE A 123 -9.70 -13.49 -17.72
CA ILE A 123 -8.60 -12.53 -17.67
C ILE A 123 -9.09 -11.21 -18.25
N SER A 124 -9.30 -10.24 -17.37
CA SER A 124 -9.79 -8.91 -17.73
C SER A 124 -8.72 -7.85 -17.63
N PHE A 125 -8.88 -6.85 -18.48
CA PHE A 125 -8.02 -5.69 -18.61
C PHE A 125 -8.87 -4.43 -18.49
N TYR A 126 -8.30 -3.40 -17.88
CA TYR A 126 -8.87 -2.07 -17.87
C TYR A 126 -7.95 -1.09 -18.57
N GLN A 127 -8.53 -0.35 -19.51
CA GLN A 127 -7.86 0.68 -20.27
C GLN A 127 -8.35 2.07 -19.83
N ASN A 128 -7.42 3.02 -19.66
CA ASN A 128 -7.72 4.44 -19.61
C ASN A 128 -6.73 5.22 -20.47
N GLY A 129 -7.22 5.82 -21.56
CA GLY A 129 -6.36 6.42 -22.59
C GLY A 129 -5.44 5.35 -23.19
N ASP A 130 -4.14 5.64 -23.23
CA ASP A 130 -3.13 4.72 -23.77
C ASP A 130 -2.68 3.63 -22.77
N PHE A 131 -3.06 3.77 -21.50
CA PHE A 131 -2.68 2.83 -20.45
C PHE A 131 -3.66 1.66 -20.39
N VAL A 132 -3.13 0.44 -20.36
CA VAL A 132 -3.89 -0.80 -20.21
C VAL A 132 -3.26 -1.62 -19.08
N ASP A 133 -4.08 -2.09 -18.16
CA ASP A 133 -3.62 -2.88 -17.00
C ASP A 133 -4.41 -4.17 -16.81
N LEU A 134 -3.74 -5.18 -16.25
CA LEU A 134 -4.30 -6.47 -15.87
C LEU A 134 -5.04 -6.25 -14.57
N CYS A 135 -6.37 -6.21 -14.64
CA CYS A 135 -7.17 -5.85 -13.50
C CYS A 135 -8.57 -6.46 -13.61
N ALA A 136 -9.01 -7.10 -12.53
CA ALA A 136 -10.36 -7.64 -12.41
C ALA A 136 -11.42 -6.55 -12.13
N GLY A 137 -11.01 -5.33 -11.80
CA GLY A 137 -11.92 -4.24 -11.44
C GLY A 137 -12.61 -4.44 -10.08
N PRO A 138 -13.75 -3.75 -9.85
CA PRO A 138 -14.33 -2.71 -10.70
C PRO A 138 -13.57 -1.38 -10.59
N HIS A 139 -13.79 -0.53 -11.61
CA HIS A 139 -13.32 0.87 -11.67
C HIS A 139 -14.50 1.83 -11.74
N MET A 140 -14.24 3.12 -11.52
CA MET A 140 -15.23 4.14 -11.85
C MET A 140 -15.38 4.28 -13.37
N MET A 141 -16.38 5.01 -13.81
CA MET A 141 -16.65 5.19 -15.24
C MET A 141 -15.56 5.99 -15.97
N ARG A 142 -15.01 7.03 -15.34
CA ARG A 142 -14.04 7.95 -15.96
C ARG A 142 -12.99 8.43 -14.97
N THR A 143 -11.81 8.78 -15.46
CA THR A 143 -10.72 9.36 -14.65
C THR A 143 -11.10 10.71 -14.05
N GLY A 144 -12.00 11.48 -14.68
CA GLY A 144 -12.48 12.77 -14.18
C GLY A 144 -13.34 12.69 -12.91
N ASN A 145 -13.81 11.49 -12.55
CA ASN A 145 -14.50 11.27 -11.28
C ASN A 145 -13.54 11.32 -10.08
N ILE A 146 -12.23 11.23 -10.31
CA ILE A 146 -11.20 11.34 -9.27
C ILE A 146 -10.89 12.81 -9.01
N LYS A 147 -11.55 13.37 -7.99
CA LYS A 147 -11.47 14.81 -7.69
C LYS A 147 -10.41 15.17 -6.64
N ALA A 148 -10.17 14.28 -5.68
CA ALA A 148 -9.30 14.55 -4.54
C ALA A 148 -8.43 13.33 -4.24
N PHE A 149 -7.11 13.51 -4.40
CA PHE A 149 -6.11 12.50 -4.10
C PHE A 149 -4.82 13.15 -3.61
N LYS A 150 -4.00 12.38 -2.91
CA LYS A 150 -2.69 12.80 -2.38
C LYS A 150 -1.75 11.60 -2.32
N LEU A 151 -0.50 11.77 -2.77
CA LEU A 151 0.58 10.80 -2.53
C LEU A 151 1.16 11.02 -1.15
N LEU A 152 1.41 9.94 -0.42
CA LEU A 152 1.72 9.96 1.00
C LEU A 152 3.18 9.64 1.30
N ARG A 153 3.68 8.53 0.78
CA ARG A 153 5.04 8.04 1.05
C ARG A 153 5.47 7.04 -0.02
N VAL A 154 6.78 6.89 -0.13
CA VAL A 154 7.42 5.82 -0.87
C VAL A 154 7.95 4.79 0.14
N ALA A 155 7.86 3.51 -0.20
CA ALA A 155 8.46 2.44 0.58
C ALA A 155 9.13 1.43 -0.34
N ALA A 156 10.07 0.68 0.18
CA ALA A 156 10.52 -0.54 -0.46
C ALA A 156 9.48 -1.65 -0.27
N ALA A 157 9.25 -2.43 -1.31
CA ALA A 157 8.51 -3.69 -1.25
C ALA A 157 9.34 -4.76 -1.95
N TYR A 158 9.23 -6.01 -1.51
CA TYR A 158 9.81 -7.13 -2.23
C TYR A 158 8.76 -7.76 -3.13
N TYR A 159 9.12 -8.11 -4.36
CA TYR A 159 8.22 -8.81 -5.25
C TYR A 159 7.72 -10.11 -4.60
N ARG A 160 6.39 -10.34 -4.62
CA ARG A 160 5.71 -11.44 -3.90
C ARG A 160 5.99 -11.51 -2.39
N GLY A 161 6.43 -10.40 -1.78
CA GLY A 161 6.75 -10.35 -0.34
C GLY A 161 7.97 -11.20 0.07
N ASN A 162 8.79 -11.63 -0.89
CA ASN A 162 9.95 -12.47 -0.64
C ASN A 162 11.25 -11.67 -0.79
N GLU A 163 12.02 -11.54 0.29
CA GLU A 163 13.28 -10.80 0.35
C GLU A 163 14.34 -11.25 -0.68
N LYS A 164 14.22 -12.47 -1.21
CA LYS A 164 15.11 -13.00 -2.26
C LYS A 164 14.78 -12.47 -3.66
N ASN A 165 13.60 -11.89 -3.84
CA ASN A 165 13.15 -11.36 -5.11
C ASN A 165 13.58 -9.89 -5.28
N PRO A 166 13.49 -9.34 -6.51
CA PRO A 166 13.79 -7.94 -6.75
C PRO A 166 13.01 -7.00 -5.84
N GLN A 167 13.70 -5.93 -5.41
CA GLN A 167 13.12 -4.86 -4.62
C GLN A 167 12.39 -3.88 -5.55
N LEU A 168 11.09 -3.71 -5.31
CA LEU A 168 10.21 -2.77 -5.97
C LEU A 168 10.06 -1.50 -5.14
N GLN A 169 9.68 -0.42 -5.81
CA GLN A 169 9.36 0.85 -5.20
C GLN A 169 7.85 1.02 -5.13
N ARG A 170 7.32 1.03 -3.90
CA ARG A 170 5.90 1.18 -3.61
C ARG A 170 5.55 2.63 -3.34
N ILE A 171 4.70 3.22 -4.18
CA ILE A 171 4.13 4.55 -3.90
C ILE A 171 2.78 4.36 -3.24
N TYR A 172 2.62 4.91 -2.03
CA TYR A 172 1.33 4.99 -1.34
C TYR A 172 0.63 6.30 -1.65
N GLY A 173 -0.68 6.23 -1.89
CA GLY A 173 -1.55 7.39 -2.05
C GLY A 173 -2.90 7.16 -1.38
N THR A 174 -3.68 8.23 -1.29
CA THR A 174 -5.08 8.16 -0.86
C THR A 174 -5.97 8.99 -1.78
N ALA A 175 -7.25 8.65 -1.80
CA ALA A 175 -8.28 9.34 -2.58
C ALA A 175 -9.62 9.36 -1.84
N PHE A 176 -10.34 10.47 -2.01
CA PHE A 176 -11.66 10.72 -1.41
C PHE A 176 -12.61 11.36 -2.42
N LYS A 177 -13.92 11.27 -2.15
CA LYS A 177 -14.96 11.77 -3.07
C LYS A 177 -14.84 13.29 -3.30
N ASN A 178 -14.35 14.03 -2.31
CA ASN A 178 -14.17 15.48 -2.38
C ASN A 178 -12.93 15.95 -1.59
N LYS A 179 -12.56 17.22 -1.78
CA LYS A 179 -11.38 17.83 -1.13
C LYS A 179 -11.53 18.01 0.37
N THR A 180 -12.76 18.22 0.86
CA THR A 180 -13.05 18.39 2.29
C THR A 180 -12.69 17.11 3.05
N GLN A 181 -13.21 15.96 2.61
CA GLN A 181 -12.90 14.65 3.19
C GLN A 181 -11.40 14.32 3.14
N LEU A 182 -10.73 14.67 2.05
CA LEU A 182 -9.28 14.50 1.96
C LEU A 182 -8.55 15.35 3.00
N SER A 183 -8.94 16.62 3.17
CA SER A 183 -8.33 17.51 4.17
C SER A 183 -8.56 16.99 5.59
N GLU A 184 -9.81 16.68 5.94
CA GLU A 184 -10.18 16.13 7.26
C GLU A 184 -9.38 14.86 7.58
N TRP A 185 -9.21 13.98 6.60
CA TRP A 185 -8.41 12.77 6.77
C TRP A 185 -6.93 13.09 6.98
N LEU A 186 -6.35 13.99 6.17
CA LEU A 186 -4.95 14.41 6.31
C LEU A 186 -4.67 15.07 7.67
N ASP A 187 -5.58 15.93 8.13
CA ASP A 187 -5.49 16.57 9.45
C ASP A 187 -5.55 15.53 10.57
N ALA A 188 -6.45 14.54 10.46
CA ALA A 188 -6.52 13.42 11.41
C ALA A 188 -5.23 12.58 11.41
N GLN A 189 -4.61 12.35 10.25
CA GLN A 189 -3.33 11.63 10.17
C GLN A 189 -2.18 12.41 10.81
N GLU A 190 -2.12 13.74 10.63
CA GLU A 190 -1.13 14.57 11.30
C GLU A 190 -1.32 14.56 12.83
N GLU A 191 -2.57 14.61 13.30
CA GLU A 191 -2.88 14.45 14.72
C GLU A 191 -2.50 13.06 15.25
N ALA A 192 -2.71 12.00 14.48
CA ALA A 192 -2.26 10.66 14.85
C ALA A 192 -0.73 10.57 14.92
N ARG A 193 0.00 11.18 13.98
CA ARG A 193 1.47 11.22 13.96
C ARG A 193 2.06 11.94 15.17
N LYS A 194 1.40 13.00 15.66
CA LYS A 194 1.80 13.67 16.92
C LYS A 194 1.70 12.75 18.13
N ARG A 195 0.85 11.72 18.08
CA ARG A 195 0.59 10.76 19.17
C ARG A 195 1.32 9.43 18.99
N ASP A 196 2.26 9.35 18.05
CA ASP A 196 3.07 8.16 17.84
C ASP A 196 4.00 7.93 19.05
N HIS A 197 3.87 6.76 19.68
CA HIS A 197 4.67 6.39 20.85
C HIS A 197 6.18 6.39 20.58
N ARG A 198 6.62 6.21 19.33
CA ARG A 198 8.04 6.28 18.95
C ARG A 198 8.55 7.71 18.96
N LYS A 199 7.71 8.66 18.53
CA LYS A 199 8.01 10.09 18.59
C LYS A 199 8.02 10.56 20.04
N ILE A 200 6.93 10.30 20.77
CA ILE A 200 6.80 10.68 22.18
C ILE A 200 7.88 10.01 23.03
N GLY A 201 8.13 8.71 22.82
CA GLY A 201 9.14 7.95 23.55
C GLY A 201 10.55 8.52 23.38
N ARG A 202 10.88 9.00 22.18
CA ARG A 202 12.15 9.69 21.91
C ARG A 202 12.19 11.07 22.57
N GLU A 203 11.15 11.88 22.37
CA GLU A 203 11.05 13.26 22.91
C GLU A 203 11.08 13.29 24.45
N MET A 204 10.41 12.33 25.08
CA MET A 204 10.34 12.20 26.54
C MET A 204 11.45 11.34 27.14
N GLN A 205 12.33 10.76 26.31
CA GLN A 205 13.41 9.86 26.73
C GLN A 205 12.89 8.68 27.57
N LEU A 206 11.87 7.98 27.06
CA LEU A 206 11.27 6.81 27.72
C LEU A 206 11.99 5.52 27.35
N PHE A 207 12.34 5.35 26.07
CA PHE A 207 13.07 4.20 25.57
C PHE A 207 13.91 4.60 24.35
N THR A 208 14.88 3.75 24.01
CA THR A 208 15.65 3.87 22.78
C THR A 208 15.93 2.50 22.16
N PHE A 209 16.33 2.48 20.90
CA PHE A 209 16.86 1.30 20.23
C PHE A 209 18.31 1.56 19.86
N ALA A 210 19.16 0.55 19.99
CA ALA A 210 20.56 0.60 19.59
C ALA A 210 20.83 -0.57 18.66
N ASP A 211 21.44 -0.29 17.50
CA ASP A 211 21.69 -1.30 16.47
C ASP A 211 22.59 -2.45 17.00
N ASP A 212 23.54 -2.13 17.88
CA ASP A 212 24.46 -3.09 18.50
C ASP A 212 23.78 -4.05 19.49
N VAL A 213 22.61 -3.70 20.03
CA VAL A 213 21.86 -4.56 20.97
C VAL A 213 21.02 -5.58 20.23
N GLY A 214 20.46 -5.18 19.09
CA GLY A 214 19.68 -6.05 18.21
C GLY A 214 18.29 -5.50 17.89
N PRO A 215 17.71 -5.91 16.75
CA PRO A 215 16.42 -5.42 16.29
C PRO A 215 15.29 -5.88 17.21
N GLY A 216 14.38 -4.95 17.56
CA GLY A 216 13.20 -5.25 18.37
C GLY A 216 13.46 -5.36 19.88
N LEU A 217 14.68 -5.03 20.34
CA LEU A 217 15.05 -5.02 21.76
C LEU A 217 15.13 -3.58 22.28
N PRO A 218 14.03 -3.02 22.85
CA PRO A 218 14.04 -1.66 23.38
C PRO A 218 14.85 -1.59 24.68
N LEU A 219 15.66 -0.54 24.80
CA LEU A 219 16.31 -0.16 26.05
C LEU A 219 15.42 0.86 26.76
N TRP A 220 14.89 0.46 27.91
CA TRP A 220 14.11 1.36 28.77
C TRP A 220 15.03 2.34 29.49
N LEU A 221 14.78 3.63 29.27
CA LEU A 221 15.50 4.71 29.92
C LEU A 221 14.90 4.94 31.33
N PRO A 222 15.55 5.71 32.22
CA PRO A 222 15.09 5.85 33.61
C PRO A 222 13.61 6.25 33.74
N LYS A 223 13.13 7.20 32.91
CA LYS A 223 11.72 7.63 32.92
C LYS A 223 10.76 6.55 32.44
N GLY A 224 11.13 5.78 31.40
CA GLY A 224 10.31 4.67 30.92
C GLY A 224 10.31 3.49 31.88
N THR A 225 11.42 3.27 32.59
CA THR A 225 11.54 2.22 33.61
C THR A 225 10.54 2.46 34.74
N VAL A 226 10.45 3.69 35.25
CA VAL A 226 9.44 4.06 36.26
C VAL A 226 8.02 3.76 35.78
N LEU A 227 7.69 4.07 34.52
CA LEU A 227 6.35 3.77 33.97
C LEU A 227 6.04 2.27 33.97
N ILE A 228 7.01 1.43 33.58
CA ILE A 228 6.81 -0.02 33.57
C ILE A 228 6.70 -0.57 34.98
N GLU A 229 7.55 -0.12 35.90
CA GLU A 229 7.53 -0.59 37.28
C GLU A 229 6.17 -0.32 37.94
N GLU A 230 5.58 0.86 37.71
CA GLU A 230 4.24 1.20 38.22
C GLU A 230 3.14 0.34 37.56
N LEU A 231 3.22 0.09 36.24
CA LEU A 231 2.26 -0.77 35.55
C LEU A 231 2.37 -2.23 36.02
N GLU A 232 3.58 -2.75 36.20
CA GLU A 232 3.81 -4.09 36.72
C GLU A 232 3.32 -4.23 38.16
N LYS A 233 3.54 -3.22 38.99
CA LYS A 233 3.06 -3.19 40.37
C LYS A 233 1.54 -3.26 40.41
N LEU A 234 0.85 -2.41 39.64
CA LEU A 234 -0.61 -2.44 39.52
C LEU A 234 -1.12 -3.81 39.08
N ALA A 235 -0.48 -4.42 38.07
CA ALA A 235 -0.84 -5.75 37.59
C ALA A 235 -0.68 -6.80 38.70
N LYS A 236 0.46 -6.83 39.40
CA LYS A 236 0.75 -7.77 40.51
C LYS A 236 -0.29 -7.64 41.62
N GLU A 237 -0.63 -6.42 42.02
CA GLU A 237 -1.63 -6.15 43.07
C GLU A 237 -3.03 -6.63 42.65
N THR A 238 -3.43 -6.35 41.41
CA THR A 238 -4.75 -6.72 40.89
C THR A 238 -4.90 -8.24 40.72
N GLU A 239 -3.88 -8.90 40.16
CA GLU A 239 -3.84 -10.36 40.01
C GLU A 239 -3.94 -11.06 41.36
N PHE A 240 -3.22 -10.57 42.38
CA PHE A 240 -3.26 -11.10 43.74
C PHE A 240 -4.65 -10.99 44.36
N LEU A 241 -5.31 -9.83 44.23
CA LEU A 241 -6.67 -9.63 44.72
C LEU A 241 -7.70 -10.52 44.02
N ALA A 242 -7.46 -10.86 42.75
CA ALA A 242 -8.29 -11.78 41.98
C ALA A 242 -7.98 -13.26 42.24
N GLY A 243 -7.04 -13.58 43.15
CA GLY A 243 -6.70 -14.94 43.55
C GLY A 243 -5.78 -15.68 42.57
N TYR A 244 -5.08 -14.97 41.68
CA TYR A 244 -4.10 -15.59 40.79
C TYR A 244 -2.81 -15.93 41.53
N GLU A 245 -2.27 -17.12 41.25
CA GLU A 245 -0.95 -17.54 41.70
C GLU A 245 0.07 -17.29 40.57
N ARG A 246 0.95 -16.30 40.75
CA ARG A 246 2.01 -16.04 39.77
C ARG A 246 3.08 -17.13 39.82
N VAL A 247 3.37 -17.70 38.65
CA VAL A 247 4.53 -18.57 38.42
C VAL A 247 5.56 -17.88 37.52
N ARG A 248 6.80 -18.38 37.51
CA ARG A 248 7.87 -17.91 36.61
C ARG A 248 8.47 -19.10 35.88
N THR A 249 8.45 -19.08 34.56
CA THR A 249 9.02 -20.13 33.70
C THR A 249 10.20 -19.57 32.89
N PRO A 250 11.16 -20.42 32.48
CA PRO A 250 12.24 -20.03 31.56
C PRO A 250 11.75 -19.54 30.20
#